data_AF-V5H9P0-F1
#
_entry.id   AF-V5H9P0-F1
#
_cell.length_a   1.000
_cell.length_b   1.000
_cell.length_c   1.000
_cell.angle_alpha   90.00
_cell.angle_beta   90.00
_cell.angle_gamma   90.00
#
_symmetry.space_group_name_H-M   'P 1'
#
loop_
_entity.id
_entity.type
_entity.pdbx_description
1 polymer ?
#
loop_
_entity_poly.entity_id
_entity_poly.type
_entity_poly.pdbx_seq_one_letter_code
_entity_poly.pdbx_strand_id
1 'polypeptide(L)'
;GCRPRAIFLYNRHTTRYPDKENIVEMQDVLPQLLRNIQSAAKEKKVHICKADLEQLERWKMPFKPHHDNKVTPSGKSVVGDQVRRLRRRFPGLFQGRFNASDFVVGYTSRERTRQTAEAFLEHLLSKQDFDAVNFGPPQDSLLQFHKECNKLIKEKKSTPVEVDKFEKGPYMKRLLDTMSWRVGFNVTRDDVDIMYRACVFEYAIHEAVPWCAAFNEAEVCT
;
A
#
# COMPACT_ATOMS: atom_id res chain seq x y z
N GLY A 1 5.23 -25.76 -32.01
CA GLY A 1 4.70 -25.03 -30.84
C GLY A 1 5.83 -24.31 -30.11
N CYS A 2 5.53 -23.27 -29.32
CA CYS A 2 6.53 -22.50 -28.57
C CYS A 2 6.75 -23.07 -27.16
N ARG A 3 7.98 -23.00 -26.65
CA ARG A 3 8.32 -23.41 -25.28
C ARG A 3 9.02 -22.26 -24.53
N PRO A 4 8.56 -21.86 -23.33
CA PRO A 4 9.25 -20.87 -22.51
C PRO A 4 10.66 -21.34 -22.15
N ARG A 5 11.65 -20.45 -22.23
CA ARG A 5 13.05 -20.72 -21.85
C ARG A 5 13.53 -19.94 -20.64
N ALA A 6 12.96 -18.75 -20.41
CA ALA A 6 13.25 -17.91 -19.26
C ALA A 6 12.04 -17.01 -18.95
N ILE A 7 11.98 -16.48 -17.73
CA ILE A 7 11.06 -15.42 -17.33
C ILE A 7 11.88 -14.31 -16.68
N PHE A 8 11.66 -13.08 -17.11
CA PHE A 8 12.15 -11.89 -16.44
C PHE A 8 10.96 -11.24 -15.74
N LEU A 9 11.05 -11.09 -14.43
CA LEU A 9 10.00 -10.49 -13.62
C LEU A 9 10.53 -9.21 -12.97
N TYR A 10 10.00 -8.07 -13.40
CA TYR A 10 10.17 -6.80 -12.71
C TYR A 10 8.87 -6.48 -11.97
N ASN A 11 8.95 -6.34 -10.64
CA ASN A 11 7.76 -6.22 -9.81
C ASN A 11 7.96 -5.20 -8.69
N ARG A 12 6.86 -4.53 -8.31
CA ARG A 12 6.81 -3.69 -7.11
C ARG A 12 6.86 -4.59 -5.87
N HIS A 13 7.21 -4.02 -4.72
CA HIS A 13 6.94 -4.69 -3.45
C HIS A 13 5.44 -5.05 -3.32
N THR A 14 5.14 -6.11 -2.58
CA THR A 14 3.76 -6.52 -2.27
C THR A 14 3.12 -5.59 -1.20
N THR A 15 1.90 -5.91 -0.76
CA THR A 15 1.18 -5.20 0.30
C THR A 15 2.05 -5.05 1.55
N ARG A 16 2.09 -3.83 2.08
CA ARG A 16 2.91 -3.43 3.21
C ARG A 16 2.10 -2.60 4.18
N TYR A 17 2.61 -2.48 5.40
CA TYR A 17 2.14 -1.47 6.34
C TYR A 17 2.48 -0.05 5.87
N PRO A 18 1.77 0.98 6.38
CA PRO A 18 2.20 2.36 6.22
C PRO A 18 3.62 2.57 6.78
N ASP A 19 4.27 3.67 6.41
CA ASP A 19 5.54 4.07 7.04
C ASP A 19 5.30 4.55 8.48
N LYS A 20 6.39 4.62 9.24
CA LYS A 20 6.34 4.98 10.66
C LYS A 20 5.68 6.34 10.89
N GLU A 21 6.02 7.34 10.09
CA GLU A 21 5.51 8.71 10.22
C GLU A 21 3.99 8.73 10.04
N ASN A 22 3.48 8.08 9.01
CA ASN A 22 2.05 7.94 8.77
C ASN A 22 1.34 7.17 9.88
N ILE A 23 1.96 6.13 10.43
CA ILE A 23 1.37 5.39 11.55
C ILE A 23 1.21 6.27 12.79
N VAL A 24 2.22 7.09 13.09
CA VAL A 24 2.17 8.03 14.23
C VAL A 24 1.10 9.10 13.98
N GLU A 25 1.07 9.70 12.79
CA GLU A 25 0.05 10.68 12.42
C GLU A 25 -1.36 10.10 12.55
N MET A 26 -1.58 8.88 12.06
CA MET A 26 -2.85 8.18 12.18
C MET A 26 -3.24 7.91 13.64
N GLN A 27 -2.26 7.61 14.50
CA GLN A 27 -2.49 7.42 15.94
C GLN A 27 -2.94 8.70 16.62
N ASP A 28 -2.42 9.85 16.18
CA ASP A 28 -2.69 11.14 16.81
C ASP A 28 -4.02 11.76 16.32
N VAL A 29 -4.27 11.69 15.00
CA VAL A 29 -5.35 12.47 14.36
C VAL A 29 -6.67 11.67 14.24
N LEU A 30 -6.63 10.40 13.84
CA LEU A 30 -7.85 9.62 13.59
C LEU A 30 -8.76 9.49 14.82
N PRO A 31 -8.26 9.32 16.07
CA PRO A 31 -9.11 9.31 17.24
C PRO A 31 -9.86 10.64 17.46
N GLN A 32 -9.26 11.77 17.08
CA GLN A 32 -9.93 13.07 17.17
C GLN A 32 -11.01 13.21 16.10
N LEU A 33 -10.72 12.81 14.86
CA LEU A 33 -11.72 12.80 13.79
C LEU A 33 -12.90 11.88 14.14
N LEU A 34 -12.64 10.71 14.71
CA LEU A 34 -13.69 9.80 15.15
C LEU A 34 -14.57 10.44 16.24
N ARG A 35 -13.98 11.14 17.22
CA ARG A 35 -14.75 11.90 18.22
C ARG A 35 -15.62 12.99 17.59
N ASN A 36 -15.12 13.68 16.57
CA ASN A 36 -15.89 14.70 15.86
C ASN A 36 -17.08 14.08 15.12
N ILE A 37 -16.88 12.94 14.43
CA ILE A 37 -17.96 12.17 13.78
C ILE A 37 -19.01 11.74 14.81
N GLN A 38 -18.58 11.22 15.96
CA GLN A 38 -19.50 10.80 17.05
C GLN A 38 -20.31 11.98 17.61
N SER A 39 -19.69 13.15 17.75
CA SER A 39 -20.41 14.36 18.17
C SER A 39 -21.44 14.79 17.12
N ALA A 40 -21.03 14.83 15.85
CA ALA A 40 -21.91 15.15 14.74
C ALA A 40 -23.07 14.15 14.61
N ALA A 41 -22.83 12.86 14.91
CA ALA A 41 -23.84 11.82 14.90
C ALA A 41 -24.91 12.04 15.98
N LYS A 42 -24.52 12.43 17.19
CA LYS A 42 -25.46 12.81 18.27
C LYS A 42 -26.34 14.00 17.88
N GLU A 43 -25.79 14.91 17.09
CA GLU A 43 -26.50 16.08 16.54
C GLU A 43 -27.28 15.77 15.25
N LYS A 44 -27.29 14.51 14.78
CA LYS A 44 -27.93 14.07 13.52
C LYS A 44 -27.41 14.79 12.28
N LYS A 45 -26.13 15.17 12.27
CA LYS A 45 -25.44 15.86 11.16
C LYS A 45 -24.67 14.92 10.23
N VAL A 46 -24.50 13.65 10.60
CA VAL A 46 -23.81 12.66 9.77
C VAL A 46 -24.74 12.08 8.71
N HIS A 47 -24.18 11.84 7.52
CA HIS A 47 -24.85 11.18 6.40
C HIS A 47 -24.14 9.89 6.00
N ILE A 48 -23.68 9.14 7.01
CA ILE A 48 -23.12 7.79 6.90
C ILE A 48 -24.22 6.80 7.29
N CYS A 49 -24.30 5.64 6.62
CA CYS A 49 -25.31 4.66 6.97
C CYS A 49 -25.07 4.09 8.38
N LYS A 50 -26.13 3.66 9.07
CA LYS A 50 -26.05 3.24 10.48
C LYS A 50 -25.03 2.12 10.71
N ALA A 51 -25.00 1.12 9.83
CA ALA A 51 -24.09 -0.03 9.97
C ALA A 51 -22.61 0.39 9.82
N ASP A 52 -22.33 1.30 8.90
CA ASP A 52 -20.99 1.82 8.68
C ASP A 52 -20.52 2.71 9.84
N LEU A 53 -21.43 3.53 10.38
CA LEU A 53 -21.16 4.34 11.55
C LEU A 53 -20.85 3.46 12.78
N GLU A 54 -21.62 2.40 13.01
CA GLU A 54 -21.35 1.44 14.10
C GLU A 54 -20.00 0.72 13.96
N GLN A 55 -19.57 0.42 12.75
CA GLN A 55 -18.25 -0.16 12.48
C GLN A 55 -17.13 0.86 12.74
N LEU A 56 -17.31 2.09 12.25
CA LEU A 56 -16.36 3.19 12.46
C LEU A 56 -16.22 3.53 13.95
N GLU A 57 -17.30 3.50 14.73
CA GLU A 57 -17.28 3.72 16.18
C GLU A 57 -16.49 2.66 16.96
N ARG A 58 -16.38 1.44 16.43
CA ARG A 58 -15.61 0.33 17.02
C ARG A 58 -14.16 0.30 16.54
N TRP A 59 -13.78 1.21 15.65
CA TRP A 59 -12.46 1.24 15.08
C TRP A 59 -11.37 1.37 16.15
N LYS A 60 -10.29 0.63 15.95
CA LYS A 60 -9.08 0.69 16.76
C LYS A 60 -7.88 0.65 15.83
N MET A 61 -6.88 1.48 16.12
CA MET A 61 -5.67 1.54 15.31
C MET A 61 -5.00 0.16 15.19
N PRO A 62 -4.95 -0.44 13.97
CA PRO A 62 -4.40 -1.79 13.79
C PRO A 62 -2.87 -1.77 13.63
N PHE A 63 -2.28 -0.61 13.35
CA PHE A 63 -0.86 -0.48 13.03
C PHE A 63 -0.03 0.02 14.21
N LYS A 64 1.21 -0.45 14.29
CA LYS A 64 2.19 -0.07 15.31
C LYS A 64 3.44 0.52 14.64
N PRO A 65 4.13 1.51 15.24
CA PRO A 65 5.25 2.19 14.59
C PRO A 65 6.38 1.26 14.10
N HIS A 66 6.60 0.11 14.75
CA HIS A 66 7.62 -0.86 14.34
C HIS A 66 7.24 -1.71 13.11
N HIS A 67 6.00 -1.58 12.62
CA HIS A 67 5.58 -2.15 11.35
C HIS A 67 6.21 -1.43 10.16
N ASP A 68 6.56 -0.15 10.29
CA ASP A 68 7.25 0.72 9.32
C ASP A 68 7.59 0.08 7.96
N ASN A 69 6.71 0.25 6.97
CA ASN A 69 6.89 -0.24 5.61
C ASN A 69 7.07 -1.76 5.41
N LYS A 70 7.07 -2.59 6.46
CA LYS A 70 7.24 -4.04 6.35
C LYS A 70 6.12 -4.66 5.53
N VAL A 71 6.46 -5.71 4.79
CA VAL A 71 5.49 -6.53 4.06
C VAL A 71 4.54 -7.18 5.05
N THR A 72 3.24 -7.11 4.76
CA THR A 72 2.21 -7.69 5.62
C THR A 72 2.11 -9.20 5.38
N PRO A 73 1.54 -9.96 6.34
CA PRO A 73 1.22 -11.37 6.12
C PRO A 73 0.33 -11.60 4.88
N SER A 74 -0.68 -10.75 4.68
CA SER A 74 -1.53 -10.77 3.48
C SER A 74 -0.72 -10.50 2.21
N GLY A 75 0.23 -9.56 2.26
CA GLY A 75 1.17 -9.30 1.17
C GLY A 75 2.02 -10.52 0.79
N LYS A 76 2.50 -11.29 1.78
CA LYS A 76 3.19 -12.56 1.52
C LYS A 76 2.26 -13.58 0.84
N SER A 77 1.02 -13.68 1.28
CA SER A 77 0.02 -14.56 0.65
C SER A 77 -0.24 -14.21 -0.82
N VAL A 78 -0.36 -12.92 -1.14
CA VAL A 78 -0.50 -12.42 -2.53
C VAL A 78 0.69 -12.85 -3.40
N VAL A 79 1.92 -12.79 -2.84
CA VAL A 79 3.12 -13.29 -3.52
C VAL A 79 3.05 -14.80 -3.73
N GLY A 80 2.60 -15.57 -2.74
CA GLY A 80 2.37 -17.00 -2.88
C GLY A 80 1.38 -17.34 -4.00
N ASP A 81 0.29 -16.58 -4.12
CA ASP A 81 -0.65 -16.71 -5.23
C ASP A 81 -0.01 -16.39 -6.59
N GLN A 82 0.83 -15.37 -6.65
CA GLN A 82 1.60 -15.05 -7.85
C GLN A 82 2.51 -16.21 -8.27
N VAL A 83 3.25 -16.79 -7.31
CA VAL A 83 4.13 -17.94 -7.56
C VAL A 83 3.32 -19.15 -8.04
N ARG A 84 2.19 -19.47 -7.39
CA ARG A 84 1.30 -20.57 -7.82
C ARG A 84 0.82 -20.39 -9.26
N ARG A 85 0.41 -19.18 -9.62
CA ARG A 85 -0.03 -18.85 -11.00
C ARG A 85 1.12 -19.00 -12.00
N LEU A 86 2.32 -18.53 -11.67
CA LEU A 86 3.50 -18.67 -12.54
C LEU A 86 3.89 -20.14 -12.75
N ARG A 87 3.90 -20.96 -11.68
CA ARG A 87 4.18 -22.40 -11.77
C ARG A 87 3.15 -23.13 -12.65
N ARG A 88 1.86 -22.79 -12.50
CA ARG A 88 0.79 -23.37 -13.32
C ARG A 88 0.90 -22.94 -14.79
N ARG A 89 1.26 -21.67 -15.05
CA ARG A 89 1.36 -21.12 -16.40
C ARG A 89 2.61 -21.60 -17.14
N PHE A 90 3.72 -21.80 -16.43
CA PHE A 90 5.02 -22.13 -17.01
C PHE A 90 5.67 -23.36 -16.34
N PRO A 91 5.00 -24.53 -16.36
CA PRO A 91 5.47 -25.72 -15.66
C PRO A 91 6.90 -26.12 -16.05
N GLY A 92 7.23 -26.02 -17.34
CA GLY A 92 8.56 -26.38 -17.86
C GLY A 92 9.72 -25.49 -17.38
N LEU A 93 9.46 -24.38 -16.71
CA LEU A 93 10.49 -23.53 -16.07
C LEU A 93 10.65 -23.82 -14.57
N PHE A 94 9.67 -24.45 -13.93
CA PHE A 94 9.61 -24.60 -12.46
C PHE A 94 9.53 -26.06 -11.97
N GLN A 95 9.57 -27.04 -12.87
CA GLN A 95 9.48 -28.47 -12.55
C GLN A 95 10.84 -29.19 -12.43
N GLY A 96 11.96 -28.49 -12.64
CA GLY A 96 13.31 -29.03 -12.47
C GLY A 96 13.79 -29.03 -11.03
N ARG A 97 14.92 -29.71 -10.78
CA ARG A 97 15.68 -29.52 -9.52
C ARG A 97 16.16 -28.08 -9.45
N PHE A 98 16.07 -27.47 -8.27
CA PHE A 98 16.60 -26.14 -8.05
C PHE A 98 18.12 -26.14 -8.27
N ASN A 99 18.60 -25.08 -8.93
CA ASN A 99 20.01 -24.76 -9.03
C ASN A 99 20.15 -23.25 -8.86
N ALA A 100 20.92 -22.82 -7.86
CA ALA A 100 21.09 -21.41 -7.53
C ALA A 100 21.63 -20.57 -8.70
N SER A 101 22.42 -21.17 -9.61
CA SER A 101 22.93 -20.47 -10.80
C SER A 101 21.85 -20.09 -11.82
N ASP A 102 20.67 -20.72 -11.76
CA ASP A 102 19.57 -20.48 -12.70
C ASP A 102 18.70 -19.29 -12.27
N PHE A 103 18.94 -18.74 -11.08
CA PHE A 103 18.17 -17.65 -10.49
C PHE A 103 19.02 -16.41 -10.30
N VAL A 104 18.54 -15.28 -10.81
CA VAL A 104 19.07 -13.96 -10.51
C VAL A 104 17.97 -13.18 -9.79
N VAL A 105 18.24 -12.81 -8.55
CA VAL A 105 17.30 -12.04 -7.72
C VAL A 105 17.90 -10.68 -7.42
N GLY A 106 17.14 -9.63 -7.75
CA GLY A 106 17.50 -8.24 -7.48
C GLY A 106 16.46 -7.58 -6.59
N TYR A 107 16.92 -6.77 -5.65
CA TYR A 107 16.08 -5.97 -4.76
C TYR A 107 16.76 -4.64 -4.44
N THR A 108 15.99 -3.68 -3.92
CA THR A 108 16.50 -2.37 -3.52
C THR A 108 16.88 -2.34 -2.04
N SER A 109 17.58 -1.32 -1.58
CA SER A 109 17.89 -1.12 -0.14
C SER A 109 16.65 -0.97 0.75
N ARG A 110 15.44 -0.85 0.17
CA ARG A 110 14.20 -0.82 0.93
C ARG A 110 13.82 -2.22 1.41
N GLU A 111 13.67 -2.37 2.73
CA GLU A 111 13.31 -3.63 3.41
C GLU A 111 12.14 -4.36 2.74
N ARG A 112 11.06 -3.64 2.40
CA ARG A 112 9.88 -4.18 1.71
C ARG A 112 10.17 -4.88 0.38
N THR A 113 11.16 -4.40 -0.38
CA THR A 113 11.52 -5.03 -1.66
C THR A 113 12.27 -6.33 -1.45
N ARG A 114 13.17 -6.36 -0.45
CA ARG A 114 13.85 -7.57 -0.02
C ARG A 114 12.86 -8.60 0.52
N GLN A 115 11.97 -8.21 1.43
CA GLN A 115 10.94 -9.09 1.99
C GLN A 115 9.98 -9.65 0.93
N THR A 116 9.69 -8.88 -0.12
CA THR A 116 8.88 -9.37 -1.25
C THR A 116 9.64 -10.43 -2.04
N ALA A 117 10.93 -10.21 -2.31
CA ALA A 117 11.78 -11.18 -3.00
C ALA A 117 11.99 -12.45 -2.18
N GLU A 118 12.22 -12.33 -0.88
CA GLU A 118 12.30 -13.44 0.06
C GLU A 118 10.99 -14.24 0.06
N ALA A 119 9.83 -13.59 0.24
CA ALA A 119 8.54 -14.27 0.20
C ALA A 119 8.27 -14.99 -1.14
N PHE A 120 8.74 -14.42 -2.26
CA PHE A 120 8.61 -15.06 -3.56
C PHE A 120 9.41 -16.37 -3.62
N LEU A 121 10.65 -16.35 -3.15
CA LEU A 121 11.50 -17.53 -3.14
C LEU A 121 11.06 -18.55 -2.08
N GLU A 122 10.60 -18.12 -0.90
CA GLU A 122 10.01 -18.98 0.14
C GLU A 122 8.81 -19.78 -0.41
N HIS A 123 7.98 -19.18 -1.26
CA HIS A 123 6.86 -19.87 -1.90
C HIS A 123 7.26 -20.70 -3.13
N LEU A 124 8.40 -20.39 -3.76
CA LEU A 124 8.85 -21.07 -4.96
C LEU A 124 9.66 -22.33 -4.64
N LEU A 125 10.54 -22.23 -3.64
CA LEU A 125 11.60 -23.18 -3.34
C LEU A 125 11.25 -24.07 -2.14
N SER A 126 11.98 -25.18 -1.99
CA SER A 126 12.02 -25.87 -0.71
C SER A 126 12.76 -25.02 0.33
N LYS A 127 12.56 -25.30 1.62
CA LYS A 127 13.29 -24.60 2.68
C LYS A 127 14.81 -24.74 2.52
N GLN A 128 15.28 -25.95 2.22
CA GLN A 128 16.70 -26.22 1.99
C GLN A 128 17.27 -25.42 0.82
N ASP A 129 16.52 -25.33 -0.29
CA ASP A 129 16.93 -24.58 -1.47
C ASP A 129 16.94 -23.07 -1.21
N PHE A 130 15.94 -22.57 -0.48
CA PHE A 130 15.86 -21.16 -0.07
C PHE A 130 17.05 -20.76 0.80
N ASP A 131 17.39 -21.58 1.80
CA ASP A 131 18.52 -21.33 2.71
C ASP A 131 19.87 -21.31 1.97
N ALA A 132 19.95 -21.93 0.79
CA ALA A 132 21.12 -21.91 -0.09
C ALA A 132 21.18 -20.70 -1.04
N VAL A 133 20.14 -19.85 -1.11
CA VAL A 133 20.12 -18.68 -1.98
C VAL A 133 21.04 -17.58 -1.43
N ASN A 134 21.93 -17.07 -2.29
CA ASN A 134 22.67 -15.85 -2.03
C ASN A 134 21.99 -14.64 -2.68
N PHE A 135 21.43 -13.74 -1.87
CA PHE A 135 20.74 -12.55 -2.33
C PHE A 135 21.67 -11.44 -2.86
N GLY A 136 22.98 -11.50 -2.57
CA GLY A 136 23.92 -10.44 -2.92
C GLY A 136 23.57 -9.08 -2.28
N PRO A 137 24.26 -7.99 -2.67
CA PRO A 137 23.94 -6.64 -2.19
C PRO A 137 22.72 -6.05 -2.92
N PRO A 138 22.05 -5.03 -2.33
CA PRO A 138 20.98 -4.29 -3.01
C PRO A 138 21.44 -3.64 -4.32
N GLN A 139 20.58 -3.67 -5.35
CA GLN A 139 20.87 -3.17 -6.70
C GLN A 139 20.21 -1.81 -6.95
N ASP A 140 20.47 -0.82 -6.09
CA ASP A 140 19.78 0.48 -6.13
C ASP A 140 20.02 1.28 -7.42
N SER A 141 21.23 1.26 -7.99
CA SER A 141 21.49 2.00 -9.23
C SER A 141 20.66 1.47 -10.40
N LEU A 142 20.45 0.15 -10.48
CA LEU A 142 19.62 -0.45 -11.52
C LEU A 142 18.12 -0.27 -11.23
N LEU A 143 17.69 -0.49 -9.98
CA LEU A 143 16.28 -0.59 -9.62
C LEU A 143 15.65 0.72 -9.13
N GLN A 144 16.48 1.71 -8.78
CA GLN A 144 16.10 3.07 -8.38
C GLN A 144 16.77 4.14 -9.25
N PHE A 145 17.04 3.84 -10.52
CA PHE A 145 17.66 4.76 -11.49
C PHE A 145 16.99 6.15 -11.55
N HIS A 146 15.68 6.22 -11.29
CA HIS A 146 14.94 7.49 -11.22
C HIS A 146 15.46 8.44 -10.13
N LYS A 147 16.02 7.93 -9.02
CA LYS A 147 16.64 8.77 -7.98
C LYS A 147 17.95 9.37 -8.43
N GLU A 148 18.71 8.62 -9.22
CA GLU A 148 19.95 9.10 -9.83
C GLU A 148 19.60 10.16 -10.90
N CYS A 149 18.59 9.88 -11.73
CA CYS A 149 18.05 10.82 -12.70
C CYS A 149 17.56 12.12 -12.06
N ASN A 150 16.79 12.06 -10.96
CA ASN A 150 16.32 13.27 -10.25
C ASN A 150 17.47 14.07 -9.61
N LYS A 151 18.56 13.42 -9.17
CA LYS A 151 19.76 14.14 -8.72
C LYS A 151 20.47 14.86 -9.87
N LEU A 152 20.41 14.28 -11.07
CA LEU A 152 21.02 14.83 -12.29
C LEU A 152 20.15 15.93 -12.92
N ILE A 153 18.82 15.79 -12.88
CA ILE A 153 17.84 16.79 -13.29
C ILE A 153 17.52 17.68 -12.09
N LYS A 154 18.52 18.43 -11.61
CA LYS A 154 18.28 19.59 -10.74
C LYS A 154 17.58 20.65 -11.56
N GLU A 155 16.27 20.81 -11.35
CA GLU A 155 15.47 22.03 -11.58
C GLU A 155 13.98 21.69 -11.64
N LYS A 156 13.36 21.31 -10.52
CA LYS A 156 11.89 21.39 -10.41
C LYS A 156 11.49 21.96 -9.06
N LYS A 157 10.51 22.87 -9.07
CA LYS A 157 9.73 23.26 -7.88
C LYS A 157 9.29 21.99 -7.15
N SER A 158 9.24 22.02 -5.82
CA SER A 158 8.89 20.84 -5.00
C SER A 158 7.53 20.23 -5.38
N THR A 159 6.61 21.07 -5.89
CA THR A 159 5.29 20.67 -6.38
C THR A 159 5.07 21.19 -7.81
N PRO A 160 4.67 20.33 -8.77
CA PRO A 160 4.27 20.79 -10.11
C PRO A 160 3.09 21.76 -10.05
N VAL A 161 3.09 22.80 -10.90
CA VAL A 161 2.02 23.82 -10.93
C VAL A 161 0.63 23.20 -11.15
N GLU A 162 0.53 22.16 -11.95
CA GLU A 162 -0.76 21.49 -12.20
C GLU A 162 -1.27 20.72 -10.98
N VAL A 163 -0.38 20.25 -10.10
CA VAL A 163 -0.78 19.66 -8.81
C VAL A 163 -1.40 20.74 -7.93
N ASP A 164 -0.75 21.91 -7.81
CA ASP A 164 -1.27 23.03 -7.03
C ASP A 164 -2.63 23.53 -7.57
N LYS A 165 -2.77 23.65 -8.89
CA LYS A 165 -4.04 24.00 -9.54
C LYS A 165 -5.14 22.98 -9.28
N PHE A 166 -4.81 21.69 -9.29
CA PHE A 166 -5.77 20.62 -9.01
C PHE A 166 -6.22 20.65 -7.54
N GLU A 167 -5.26 20.75 -6.62
CA GLU A 167 -5.52 20.79 -5.17
C GLU A 167 -6.34 22.02 -4.75
N LYS A 168 -6.17 23.16 -5.43
CA LYS A 168 -6.99 24.38 -5.24
C LYS A 168 -8.20 24.44 -6.17
N GLY A 169 -8.40 23.42 -6.99
CA GLY A 169 -9.38 23.39 -8.05
C GLY A 169 -10.80 23.14 -7.54
N PRO A 170 -11.81 23.35 -8.40
CA PRO A 170 -13.21 23.15 -8.06
C PRO A 170 -13.55 21.69 -7.69
N TYR A 171 -12.80 20.72 -8.21
CA TYR A 171 -12.96 19.31 -7.87
C TYR A 171 -12.62 19.07 -6.39
N MET A 172 -11.44 19.51 -5.95
CA MET A 172 -10.99 19.31 -4.57
C MET A 172 -11.88 20.07 -3.59
N LYS A 173 -12.32 21.30 -3.93
CA LYS A 173 -13.28 22.04 -3.12
C LYS A 173 -14.60 21.26 -2.95
N ARG A 174 -15.14 20.73 -4.05
CA ARG A 174 -16.38 19.92 -4.00
C ARG A 174 -16.20 18.65 -3.18
N LEU A 175 -15.03 18.00 -3.26
CA LEU A 175 -14.72 16.84 -2.43
C LEU A 175 -14.76 17.21 -0.95
N LEU A 176 -14.10 18.29 -0.55
CA LEU A 176 -14.11 18.76 0.84
C LEU A 176 -15.51 19.13 1.33
N ASP A 177 -16.31 19.82 0.51
CA ASP A 177 -17.70 20.16 0.82
C ASP A 177 -18.55 18.89 1.02
N THR A 178 -18.40 17.91 0.12
CA THR A 178 -19.14 16.63 0.16
C THR A 178 -18.73 15.79 1.37
N MET A 179 -17.43 15.69 1.64
CA MET A 179 -16.89 14.99 2.79
C MET A 179 -17.35 15.65 4.09
N SER A 180 -17.28 16.99 4.17
CA SER A 180 -17.71 17.77 5.35
C SER A 180 -19.19 17.56 5.65
N TRP A 181 -20.02 17.60 4.60
CA TRP A 181 -21.45 17.26 4.71
C TRP A 181 -21.61 15.83 5.23
N ARG A 182 -20.91 14.84 4.66
CA ARG A 182 -21.08 13.43 5.03
C ARG A 182 -20.70 13.14 6.47
N VAL A 183 -19.57 13.67 6.94
CA VAL A 183 -19.08 13.44 8.31
C VAL A 183 -19.68 14.41 9.34
N GLY A 184 -20.41 15.44 8.88
CA GLY A 184 -21.17 16.36 9.71
C GLY A 184 -20.35 17.48 10.38
N PHE A 185 -19.11 17.73 9.93
CA PHE A 185 -18.27 18.85 10.34
C PHE A 185 -17.31 19.24 9.21
N ASN A 186 -16.76 20.47 9.25
CA ASN A 186 -15.81 20.92 8.23
C ASN A 186 -14.50 20.13 8.32
N VAL A 187 -14.14 19.45 7.23
CA VAL A 187 -12.85 18.76 7.09
C VAL A 187 -11.87 19.58 6.26
N THR A 188 -10.60 19.45 6.60
CA THR A 188 -9.49 19.93 5.79
C THR A 188 -9.05 18.85 4.81
N ARG A 189 -8.16 19.23 3.89
CA ARG A 189 -7.51 18.27 3.00
C ARG A 189 -6.73 17.22 3.78
N ASP A 190 -6.02 17.61 4.83
CA ASP A 190 -5.19 16.70 5.61
C ASP A 190 -6.06 15.70 6.38
N ASP A 191 -7.22 16.14 6.88
CA ASP A 191 -8.22 15.24 7.47
C ASP A 191 -8.71 14.20 6.45
N VAL A 192 -9.01 14.63 5.22
CA VAL A 192 -9.45 13.71 4.15
C VAL A 192 -8.33 12.76 3.75
N ASP A 193 -7.10 13.24 3.60
CA ASP A 193 -5.94 12.43 3.23
C ASP A 193 -5.65 11.36 4.29
N ILE A 194 -5.71 11.70 5.58
CA ILE A 194 -5.45 10.71 6.63
C ILE A 194 -6.59 9.68 6.77
N MET A 195 -7.85 10.10 6.63
CA MET A 195 -8.99 9.17 6.56
C MET A 195 -8.86 8.23 5.36
N TYR A 196 -8.43 8.75 4.20
CA TYR A 196 -8.22 7.97 2.99
C TYR A 196 -7.08 6.97 3.16
N ARG A 197 -5.95 7.39 3.73
CA ARG A 197 -4.82 6.50 4.05
C ARG A 197 -5.25 5.36 4.97
N ALA A 198 -6.02 5.67 6.02
CA ALA A 198 -6.56 4.66 6.92
C ALA A 198 -7.41 3.64 6.14
N CYS A 199 -8.35 4.11 5.32
CA CYS A 199 -9.17 3.27 4.46
C CYS A 199 -8.33 2.34 3.57
N VAL A 200 -7.43 2.87 2.74
CA VAL A 200 -6.74 2.05 1.73
C VAL A 200 -5.78 1.05 2.33
N PHE A 201 -5.09 1.40 3.43
CA PHE A 201 -4.20 0.47 4.11
C PHE A 201 -4.97 -0.62 4.87
N GLU A 202 -6.03 -0.27 5.58
CA GLU A 202 -6.85 -1.27 6.28
C GLU A 202 -7.54 -2.21 5.30
N TYR A 203 -8.08 -1.70 4.21
CA TYR A 203 -8.69 -2.52 3.17
C TYR A 203 -7.67 -3.47 2.55
N ALA A 204 -6.50 -2.96 2.14
CA ALA A 204 -5.47 -3.78 1.50
C ALA A 204 -4.88 -4.86 2.43
N ILE A 205 -4.86 -4.64 3.74
CA ILE A 205 -4.21 -5.55 4.71
C ILE A 205 -5.20 -6.50 5.34
N HIS A 206 -6.38 -6.02 5.72
CA HIS A 206 -7.35 -6.71 6.57
C HIS A 206 -8.69 -6.98 5.91
N GLU A 207 -8.92 -6.49 4.68
CA GLU A 207 -10.24 -6.47 4.03
C GLU A 207 -11.31 -5.76 4.88
N ALA A 208 -10.86 -4.92 5.83
CA ALA A 208 -11.70 -4.14 6.72
C ALA A 208 -11.83 -2.71 6.16
N VAL A 209 -13.03 -2.15 6.29
CA VAL A 209 -13.42 -0.86 5.70
C VAL A 209 -13.90 0.22 6.69
N PRO A 210 -13.57 0.25 8.01
CA PRO A 210 -14.15 1.23 8.92
C PRO A 210 -13.99 2.69 8.44
N TRP A 211 -12.78 3.09 8.06
CA TRP A 211 -12.53 4.45 7.54
C TRP A 211 -12.96 4.63 6.08
N CYS A 212 -13.16 3.55 5.32
CA CYS A 212 -13.72 3.66 3.97
C CYS A 212 -15.19 4.06 3.97
N ALA A 213 -15.91 3.85 5.07
CA ALA A 213 -17.28 4.35 5.28
C ALA A 213 -17.41 5.87 5.12
N ALA A 214 -16.32 6.63 5.32
CA ALA A 214 -16.31 8.06 5.12
C ALA A 214 -16.37 8.46 3.63
N PHE A 215 -16.20 7.51 2.71
CA PHE A 215 -16.08 7.73 1.27
C PHE A 215 -17.11 6.94 0.48
N ASN A 216 -17.44 7.41 -0.73
CA ASN A 216 -18.15 6.60 -1.73
C ASN A 216 -17.17 5.96 -2.73
N GLU A 217 -17.67 5.08 -3.60
CA GLU A 217 -16.85 4.40 -4.60
C GLU A 217 -16.08 5.38 -5.51
N ALA A 218 -16.71 6.48 -5.95
CA ALA A 218 -16.06 7.46 -6.82
C ALA A 218 -14.94 8.25 -6.13
N GLU A 219 -14.93 8.30 -4.80
CA GLU A 219 -13.93 8.99 -3.99
C GLU A 219 -12.78 8.06 -3.55
N VAL A 220 -12.99 6.73 -3.59
CA VAL A 220 -11.97 5.71 -3.29
C VAL A 220 -11.35 5.12 -4.56
N CYS A 221 -12.10 5.04 -5.67
CA CYS A 221 -11.58 4.61 -6.96
C CYS A 221 -10.69 5.69 -7.57
N THR A 222 -9.38 5.53 -7.40
CA THR A 222 -8.34 6.24 -8.15
C THR A 222 -7.51 5.27 -8.98
#